data_AF-A0A7C1MKF5-F1
#
_entry.id   AF-A0A7C1MKF5-F1
#
_cell.length_a   1.000
_cell.length_b   1.000
_cell.length_c   1.000
_cell.angle_alpha   90.00
_cell.angle_beta   90.00
_cell.angle_gamma   90.00
#
_symmetry.space_group_name_H-M   'P 1'
#
loop_
_entity.id
_entity.type
_entity.pdbx_description
1 polymer ?
#
loop_
_entity_poly.entity_id
_entity_poly.type
_entity_poly.pdbx_seq_one_letter_code
_entity_poly.pdbx_strand_id
1 'polypeptide(L)'
;ENDIAIGNVLGSNIFNSLGVIGLAAIIHPATVSTDVLHRDLPVMIGISILLYILLYSHKGEPSLSRISGFLLLSLYVAYLVILGVQAM
;
A
#
# COMPACT_ATOMS: atom_id res chain seq x y z
N GLU A 1 -5.30 -15.95 -14.65
CA GLU A 1 -5.42 -14.48 -14.61
C GLU A 1 -5.12 -13.89 -13.23
N ASN A 2 -5.63 -14.46 -12.14
CA ASN A 2 -5.38 -13.93 -10.78
C ASN A 2 -3.89 -13.76 -10.44
N ASP A 3 -3.01 -14.68 -10.85
CA ASP A 3 -1.58 -14.60 -10.52
C ASP A 3 -0.88 -13.39 -11.18
N ILE A 4 -1.28 -13.05 -12.41
CA ILE A 4 -0.75 -11.87 -13.13
C ILE A 4 -1.26 -10.59 -12.47
N ALA A 5 -2.53 -10.55 -12.08
CA ALA A 5 -3.11 -9.41 -11.38
C ALA A 5 -2.43 -9.19 -10.02
N ILE A 6 -2.17 -10.25 -9.26
CA ILE A 6 -1.46 -10.21 -7.97
C ILE A 6 -0.03 -9.71 -8.16
N GLY A 7 0.70 -10.28 -9.14
CA GLY A 7 2.06 -9.84 -9.47
C GLY A 7 2.12 -8.37 -9.87
N ASN A 8 1.12 -7.88 -10.62
CA ASN A 8 1.03 -6.48 -11.02
C ASN A 8 0.80 -5.55 -9.82
N VAL A 9 -0.11 -5.90 -8.91
CA VAL A 9 -0.40 -5.09 -7.71
C VAL A 9 0.82 -5.03 -6.79
N LEU A 10 1.44 -6.19 -6.53
CA LEU A 10 2.61 -6.27 -5.65
C LEU A 10 3.81 -5.55 -6.26
N GLY A 11 4.08 -5.80 -7.54
CA GLY A 11 5.17 -5.18 -8.29
C GLY A 11 5.03 -3.66 -8.39
N SER A 12 3.82 -3.16 -8.66
CA SER A 12 3.55 -1.73 -8.73
C SER A 12 3.79 -1.04 -7.38
N ASN A 13 3.33 -1.60 -6.26
CA ASN A 13 3.53 -1.01 -4.93
C ASN A 13 5.00 -0.95 -4.52
N ILE A 14 5.75 -2.03 -4.77
CA ILE A 14 7.20 -2.09 -4.48
C ILE A 14 7.95 -1.10 -5.37
N PHE A 15 7.67 -1.07 -6.67
CA PHE A 15 8.33 -0.18 -7.61
C PHE A 15 8.01 1.31 -7.34
N ASN A 16 6.78 1.66 -6.96
CA ASN A 16 6.44 3.04 -6.65
C ASN A 16 7.12 3.52 -5.35
N SER A 17 7.15 2.66 -4.34
CA SER A 17 7.73 2.99 -3.03
C SER A 17 9.26 3.05 -3.05
N LEU A 18 9.91 2.12 -3.74
CA LEU A 18 11.39 2.03 -3.76
C LEU A 18 11.99 2.65 -5.02
N GLY A 19 11.41 2.35 -6.18
CA GLY A 19 11.89 2.84 -7.46
C GLY A 19 11.59 4.32 -7.63
N VAL A 20 10.32 4.71 -7.69
CA VAL A 20 9.92 6.09 -7.97
C VAL A 20 10.33 7.03 -6.83
N ILE A 21 9.88 6.77 -5.60
CA ILE A 21 10.20 7.62 -4.45
C ILE A 21 11.70 7.60 -4.13
N GLY A 22 12.35 6.43 -4.19
CA GLY A 22 13.78 6.32 -3.92
C GLY A 22 14.65 7.06 -4.93
N LEU A 23 14.37 6.93 -6.24
CA LEU A 23 15.07 7.72 -7.25
C LEU A 23 14.79 9.22 -7.09
N ALA A 24 13.54 9.60 -6.84
CA ALA A 24 13.19 11.01 -6.61
C ALA A 24 13.98 11.60 -5.44
N ALA A 25 14.12 10.84 -4.34
CA ALA A 25 14.90 11.25 -3.17
C ALA A 25 16.40 11.38 -3.44
N ILE A 26 16.97 10.56 -4.33
CA ILE A 26 18.39 10.65 -4.75
C ILE A 26 18.62 11.88 -5.62
N ILE A 27 17.73 12.14 -6.59
CA ILE A 27 17.87 13.25 -7.54
C ILE A 27 17.60 14.60 -6.86
N HIS A 28 16.54 14.67 -6.05
CA HIS A 28 16.14 15.87 -5.34
C HIS A 28 15.68 15.50 -3.92
N PRO A 29 16.56 15.60 -2.92
CA PRO A 29 16.19 15.35 -1.53
C PRO A 29 15.23 16.46 -1.05
N ALA A 30 13.94 16.22 -1.24
CA ALA A 30 12.88 17.10 -0.77
C ALA A 30 12.69 16.94 0.74
N THR A 31 12.45 18.04 1.45
CA THR A 31 12.03 18.01 2.85
C THR A 31 10.61 17.43 2.92
N VAL A 32 10.49 16.20 3.39
CA VAL A 32 9.21 15.51 3.59
C VAL A 32 8.53 16.08 4.83
N SER A 33 7.22 16.33 4.76
CA SER A 33 6.46 16.77 5.94
C SER A 33 6.46 15.69 7.02
N THR A 34 6.48 16.12 8.29
CA THR A 34 6.45 15.21 9.44
C THR A 34 5.22 14.29 9.43
N ASP A 35 4.08 14.78 8.92
CA ASP A 35 2.86 13.99 8.77
C ASP A 35 3.04 12.83 7.80
N VAL A 36 3.69 13.06 6.65
CA VAL A 36 3.96 11.98 5.69
C VAL A 36 4.88 10.93 6.31
N LEU A 37 5.88 11.35 7.07
CA LEU A 37 6.86 10.43 7.67
C LEU A 37 6.26 9.58 8.81
N HIS A 38 5.39 10.16 9.64
CA HIS A 38 4.83 9.49 10.81
C HIS A 38 3.45 8.88 10.62
N ARG A 39 2.66 9.34 9.64
CA ARG A 39 1.32 8.84 9.35
C ARG A 39 1.30 8.04 8.05
N ASP A 40 1.67 8.65 6.94
CA ASP A 40 1.41 8.08 5.61
C ASP A 40 2.36 6.91 5.32
N LEU A 41 3.63 7.05 5.67
CA LEU A 41 4.66 6.05 5.40
C LEU A 41 4.46 4.75 6.21
N PRO A 42 4.17 4.79 7.53
CA PRO A 42 3.81 3.59 8.29
C PRO A 42 2.51 2.94 7.81
N VAL A 43 1.50 3.74 7.43
CA VAL A 43 0.23 3.22 6.90
C VAL A 43 0.45 2.49 5.56
N MET A 44 1.22 3.07 4.64
CA MET A 44 1.57 2.42 3.36
C MET A 44 2.29 1.08 3.57
N ILE A 45 3.28 1.05 4.48
CA ILE A 45 4.01 -0.18 4.80
C ILE A 45 3.08 -1.21 5.42
N GLY A 46 2.26 -0.80 6.39
CA GLY A 46 1.30 -1.68 7.08
C GLY A 46 0.28 -2.30 6.12
N ILE A 47 -0.30 -1.52 5.21
CA ILE A 47 -1.23 -2.03 4.19
C ILE A 47 -0.52 -2.95 3.21
N SER A 48 0.72 -2.64 2.81
CA SER A 48 1.51 -3.50 1.91
C SER A 48 1.83 -4.85 2.53
N ILE A 49 2.19 -4.88 3.82
CA ILE A 49 2.40 -6.11 4.59
C ILE A 49 1.08 -6.87 4.75
N LEU A 50 -0.02 -6.18 5.07
CA LEU A 50 -1.34 -6.80 5.17
C LEU A 50 -1.75 -7.47 3.87
N LEU A 51 -1.55 -6.79 2.73
CA LEU A 51 -1.80 -7.36 1.40
C LEU A 51 -0.96 -8.63 1.19
N TYR A 52 0.33 -8.59 1.53
CA TYR A 52 1.21 -9.76 1.45
C TYR A 52 0.70 -10.93 2.31
N ILE A 53 0.32 -10.67 3.56
CA ILE A 53 -0.23 -11.70 4.46
C ILE A 53 -1.53 -12.27 3.89
N LEU A 54 -2.44 -11.43 3.40
CA LEU A 54 -3.73 -11.87 2.84
C LEU A 54 -3.55 -12.76 1.60
N LEU A 55 -2.52 -12.49 0.79
CA LEU A 55 -2.17 -13.30 -0.37
C LEU A 55 -1.62 -14.68 0.01
N TYR A 56 -0.75 -14.74 1.03
CA TYR A 56 -0.11 -15.99 1.46
C TYR A 56 -0.88 -16.75 2.57
N SER A 57 -2.02 -16.23 3.01
CA SER A 57 -2.84 -16.86 4.06
C SER A 57 -3.54 -18.15 3.62
N HIS A 58 -3.72 -18.39 2.32
CA HIS A 58 -4.27 -19.64 1.80
C HIS A 58 -3.13 -20.61 1.48
N LYS A 59 -3.26 -21.85 1.96
CA LYS A 59 -2.23 -22.92 1.96
C LYS A 59 -1.66 -23.25 0.57
N GLY A 60 -0.72 -22.44 0.09
CA GLY A 60 0.19 -22.77 -1.01
C GLY A 60 0.01 -21.98 -2.30
N GLU A 61 -1.14 -21.30 -2.51
CA GLU A 61 -1.37 -20.51 -3.72
C GLU A 61 -1.72 -19.05 -3.38
N PRO A 62 -0.97 -18.08 -3.91
CA PRO A 62 -1.27 -16.67 -3.71
C PRO A 62 -2.65 -16.37 -4.31
N SER A 63 -3.62 -16.10 -3.44
CA SER A 63 -5.00 -15.86 -3.87
C SER A 63 -5.63 -14.77 -3.02
N LEU A 64 -6.28 -13.82 -3.69
CA LEU A 64 -7.02 -12.76 -3.02
C LEU A 64 -8.51 -13.11 -3.03
N SER A 65 -9.07 -13.41 -1.85
CA SER A 65 -10.50 -13.66 -1.72
C SER A 65 -11.31 -12.36 -1.88
N ARG A 66 -12.58 -12.45 -2.27
CA ARG A 66 -13.49 -11.29 -2.31
C ARG A 66 -13.60 -10.59 -0.96
N ILE A 67 -13.51 -11.34 0.14
CA ILE A 67 -13.55 -10.82 1.51
C ILE A 67 -12.28 -10.00 1.80
N SER A 68 -11.11 -10.52 1.42
CA SER A 68 -9.83 -9.81 1.53
C SER A 68 -9.84 -8.51 0.73
N GLY A 69 -10.41 -8.52 -0.47
CA GLY A 69 -10.60 -7.32 -1.29
C GLY A 69 -11.52 -6.29 -0.63
N PHE A 70 -12.66 -6.72 -0.06
CA PHE A 70 -13.56 -5.84 0.69
C PHE A 70 -12.89 -5.23 1.92
N LEU A 71 -12.08 -6.00 2.64
CA LEU A 71 -11.30 -5.51 3.77
C LEU A 71 -10.35 -4.39 3.34
N LEU A 72 -9.56 -4.63 2.29
CA LEU A 72 -8.62 -3.63 1.76
C LEU A 72 -9.34 -2.37 1.26
N LEU A 73 -10.47 -2.53 0.57
CA LEU A 73 -11.29 -1.41 0.11
C LEU A 73 -11.85 -0.60 1.29
N SER A 74 -12.33 -1.27 2.34
CA SER A 74 -12.85 -0.61 3.53
C SER A 74 -11.77 0.19 4.26
N LEU A 75 -10.53 -0.34 4.34
CA LEU A 75 -9.38 0.35 4.90
C LEU A 75 -9.01 1.58 4.07
N TYR A 76 -9.05 1.48 2.74
CA TYR A 76 -8.80 2.60 1.84
C TYR A 76 -9.83 3.73 2.04
N VAL A 77 -11.12 3.39 2.08
CA VAL A 77 -12.18 4.38 2.33
C VAL A 77 -12.05 5.00 3.71
N ALA A 78 -11.79 4.20 4.75
CA ALA A 78 -11.58 4.71 6.10
C ALA A 78 -10.39 5.68 6.16
N TYR A 79 -9.29 5.36 5.48
CA TYR A 79 -8.12 6.23 5.40
C TYR A 79 -8.43 7.55 4.68
N LEU A 80 -9.17 7.51 3.55
CA LEU A 80 -9.60 8.72 2.86
C LEU A 80 -10.50 9.61 3.71
N VAL A 81 -11.41 9.01 4.49
CA VAL A 81 -12.26 9.77 5.42
C VAL A 81 -11.43 10.43 6.52
N ILE A 82 -10.49 9.70 7.13
CA ILE A 82 -9.58 10.25 8.15
C ILE A 82 -8.78 11.43 7.58
N LEU A 83 -8.21 11.26 6.37
CA LEU A 83 -7.45 12.31 5.71
C LEU A 83 -8.32 13.52 5.39
N GLY A 84 -9.55 13.29 4.89
CA GLY A 84 -10.50 14.35 4.57
C GLY A 84 -10.93 15.14 5.82
N VAL A 85 -11.14 14.47 6.95
CA VAL A 85 -11.46 15.12 8.23
C VAL A 85 -10.27 15.90 8.77
N GLN A 86 -9.04 15.41 8.61
CA GLN A 86 -7.83 16.13 9.03
C GLN A 86 -7.48 17.33 8.14
N ALA A 87 -7.99 17.36 6.90
CA ALA A 87 -7.79 18.45 5.96
C ALA A 87 -8.81 19.61 6.12
N MET A 88 -9.88 19.39 6.88
CA MET A 88 -10.88 20.41 7.26
C MET A 88 -10.47 21.12 8.55
#